data_AF-V4A5W5-F1
#
_entry.id   AF-V4A5W5-F1
#
_cell.length_a   1.000
_cell.length_b   1.000
_cell.length_c   1.000
_cell.angle_alpha   90.00
_cell.angle_beta   90.00
_cell.angle_gamma   90.00
#
_symmetry.space_group_name_H-M   'P 1'
#
loop_
_entity.id
_entity.type
_entity.pdbx_description
1 polymer ?
#
loop_
_entity_poly.entity_id
_entity_poly.type
_entity_poly.pdbx_seq_one_letter_code
_entity_poly.pdbx_strand_id
1 'polypeptide(L)'
;MAKKFGLGSLSLETKKTNTTARINKAKPYFVDQIGDTLQGDLDMNNFTITNLKSPENDNDAVHKKYLRDQINSIKVNKNHLEDKMSNVKRFFKRQLNNKNFINDTKLQQEVKGLISFIQKELVNVANKTELQNLISLISKLEDKIAKQKLDIQHLIDNISDEDEDTFQRELNALETKLNSELQKELTNIKQQIQNR
;
A
#
# COMPACT_ATOMS: atom_id res chain seq x y z
N MET A 1 -3.97 -118.00 85.16
CA MET A 1 -5.00 -117.03 84.73
C MET A 1 -4.34 -115.99 83.83
N ALA A 2 -4.91 -115.75 82.65
CA ALA A 2 -4.28 -115.05 81.53
C ALA A 2 -4.30 -113.52 81.65
N LYS A 3 -3.32 -112.84 81.03
CA LYS A 3 -3.52 -111.55 80.37
C LYS A 3 -2.50 -111.36 79.23
N LYS A 4 -3.01 -111.43 78.00
CA LYS A 4 -2.37 -110.98 76.75
C LYS A 4 -2.74 -109.52 76.53
N PHE A 5 -1.78 -108.68 76.16
CA PHE A 5 -1.87 -107.51 75.25
C PHE A 5 -0.40 -107.19 74.88
N GLY A 6 0.06 -106.92 73.67
CA GLY A 6 -0.51 -106.61 72.36
C GLY A 6 0.63 -105.84 71.64
N LEU A 7 1.23 -106.42 70.60
CA LEU A 7 2.32 -105.81 69.82
C LEU A 7 1.76 -104.63 68.99
N GLY A 8 2.30 -103.44 69.21
CA GLY A 8 2.10 -102.27 68.34
C GLY A 8 3.42 -101.54 68.18
N SER A 9 4.08 -101.73 67.04
CA SER A 9 5.30 -101.02 66.63
C SER A 9 4.97 -99.56 66.27
N LEU A 10 5.64 -98.62 66.93
CA LEU A 10 5.51 -97.19 66.67
C LEU A 10 6.28 -96.82 65.39
N SER A 11 5.58 -96.30 64.38
CA SER A 11 6.16 -95.77 63.14
C SER A 11 6.78 -94.39 63.41
N LEU A 12 8.06 -94.22 63.10
CA LEU A 12 8.77 -92.93 63.16
C LEU A 12 8.40 -92.08 61.94
N GLU A 13 7.51 -91.10 62.12
CA GLU A 13 7.24 -90.08 61.11
C GLU A 13 8.44 -89.13 60.94
N THR A 14 8.88 -89.00 59.68
CA THR A 14 9.93 -88.07 59.26
C THR A 14 9.46 -86.62 59.39
N LYS A 15 10.18 -85.82 60.18
CA LYS A 15 9.97 -84.37 60.32
C LYS A 15 10.05 -83.67 58.95
N LYS A 16 8.91 -83.17 58.47
CA LYS A 16 8.80 -82.17 57.42
C LYS A 16 9.54 -80.91 57.90
N THR A 17 10.64 -80.53 57.25
CA THR A 17 11.30 -79.24 57.50
C THR A 17 10.35 -78.13 57.02
N ASN A 18 9.73 -77.44 57.96
CA ASN A 18 9.05 -76.18 57.71
C ASN A 18 10.10 -75.15 57.32
N THR A 19 10.38 -75.02 56.03
CA THR A 19 11.08 -73.87 55.48
C THR A 19 10.15 -72.67 55.61
N THR A 20 10.16 -72.06 56.79
CA THR A 20 9.54 -70.76 57.03
C THR A 20 10.22 -69.76 56.11
N ALA A 21 9.61 -69.50 54.95
CA ALA A 21 9.86 -68.27 54.21
C ALA A 21 9.63 -67.14 55.21
N ARG A 22 10.73 -66.50 55.64
CA ARG A 22 10.67 -65.23 56.35
C ARG A 22 10.08 -64.21 55.37
N ILE A 23 8.76 -64.09 55.39
CA ILE A 23 8.04 -63.00 54.75
C ILE A 23 8.51 -61.75 55.50
N ASN A 24 9.48 -61.03 54.93
CA ASN A 24 9.78 -59.68 55.35
C ASN A 24 8.49 -58.88 55.15
N LYS A 25 7.77 -58.65 56.24
CA LYS A 25 6.61 -57.77 56.30
C LYS A 25 7.13 -56.33 56.14
N ALA A 26 7.53 -55.99 54.92
CA ALA A 26 8.04 -54.67 54.58
C ALA A 26 6.95 -53.63 54.86
N LYS A 27 7.28 -52.61 55.65
CA LYS A 27 6.50 -51.37 55.67
C LYS A 27 6.68 -50.76 54.27
N PRO A 28 5.67 -50.70 53.38
CA PRO A 28 5.94 -50.71 51.95
C PRO A 28 6.47 -49.40 51.33
N TYR A 29 6.76 -48.36 52.11
CA TYR A 29 6.82 -46.99 51.57
C TYR A 29 7.94 -46.12 52.16
N PHE A 30 9.08 -46.69 52.53
CA PHE A 30 10.26 -45.91 52.88
C PHE A 30 11.42 -46.34 52.00
N VAL A 31 12.08 -45.37 51.38
CA VAL A 31 13.37 -45.59 50.70
C VAL A 31 14.45 -45.82 51.75
N ASP A 32 15.35 -46.76 51.50
CA ASP A 32 16.49 -46.99 52.39
C ASP A 32 17.50 -45.82 52.27
N GLN A 33 18.01 -45.36 53.41
CA GLN A 33 19.02 -44.31 53.48
C GLN A 33 20.35 -44.74 52.87
N ILE A 34 20.63 -46.06 52.87
CA ILE A 34 21.83 -46.61 52.22
C ILE A 34 21.65 -46.84 50.71
N GLY A 35 20.46 -46.54 50.17
CA GLY A 35 20.13 -46.65 48.76
C GLY A 35 19.13 -47.77 48.48
N ASP A 36 18.07 -47.43 47.75
CA ASP A 36 17.11 -48.35 47.15
C ASP A 36 16.69 -47.77 45.78
N THR A 37 16.16 -48.60 44.89
CA THR A 37 15.67 -48.16 43.59
C THR A 37 14.17 -47.85 43.68
N LEU A 38 13.81 -46.58 43.57
CA LEU A 38 12.41 -46.19 43.36
C LEU A 38 11.94 -46.63 41.98
N GLN A 39 10.86 -47.41 41.91
CA GLN A 39 10.16 -47.73 40.67
C GLN A 39 8.81 -47.00 40.65
N GLY A 40 8.51 -46.31 39.55
CA GLY A 40 7.30 -45.49 39.39
C GLY A 40 7.47 -44.05 39.90
N ASP A 41 6.36 -43.31 39.90
CA ASP A 41 6.33 -41.89 40.26
C ASP A 41 6.34 -41.69 41.78
N LEU A 42 7.09 -40.68 42.25
CA LEU A 42 7.09 -40.26 43.65
C LEU A 42 6.06 -39.13 43.86
N ASP A 43 4.92 -39.45 44.46
CA ASP A 43 3.91 -38.47 44.87
C ASP A 43 4.21 -37.92 46.28
N MET A 44 4.62 -36.64 46.34
CA MET A 44 4.88 -35.93 47.60
C MET A 44 3.66 -35.13 48.11
N ASN A 45 2.49 -35.27 47.48
CA ASN A 45 1.32 -34.42 47.69
C ASN A 45 1.73 -32.93 47.67
N ASN A 46 1.25 -32.12 48.62
CA ASN A 46 1.60 -30.71 48.75
C ASN A 46 2.75 -30.46 49.74
N PHE A 47 3.55 -31.49 50.05
CA PHE A 47 4.72 -31.32 50.90
C PHE A 47 5.92 -30.81 50.11
N THR A 48 6.77 -30.04 50.79
CA THR A 48 8.00 -29.49 50.18
C THR A 48 9.19 -30.42 50.40
N ILE A 49 10.08 -30.50 49.41
CA ILE A 49 11.40 -31.13 49.57
C ILE A 49 12.39 -30.03 49.92
N THR A 50 12.99 -30.10 51.10
CA THR A 50 13.92 -29.10 51.62
C THR A 50 15.37 -29.58 51.51
N ASN A 51 16.33 -28.66 51.63
CA ASN A 51 17.78 -28.95 51.65
C ASN A 51 18.34 -29.64 50.39
N LEU A 52 17.74 -29.41 49.22
CA LEU A 52 18.31 -29.85 47.95
C LEU A 52 19.61 -29.09 47.62
N LYS A 53 20.65 -29.83 47.24
CA LYS A 53 21.90 -29.28 46.68
C LYS A 53 21.64 -28.74 45.26
N SER A 54 22.46 -27.79 44.80
CA SER A 54 22.46 -27.38 43.39
C SER A 54 22.71 -28.60 42.48
N PRO A 55 22.00 -28.68 41.33
CA PRO A 55 22.19 -29.77 40.37
C PRO A 55 23.59 -29.72 39.73
N GLU A 56 24.20 -30.88 39.54
CA GLU A 56 25.48 -31.08 38.84
C GLU A 56 25.30 -31.91 37.56
N ASN A 57 24.31 -32.81 37.53
CA ASN A 57 23.99 -33.67 36.38
C ASN A 57 22.61 -33.35 35.78
N ASP A 58 22.38 -33.78 34.54
CA ASP A 58 21.15 -33.53 33.78
C ASP A 58 19.87 -34.04 34.48
N ASN A 59 20.00 -35.08 35.31
CA ASN A 59 18.87 -35.74 35.99
C ASN A 59 18.67 -35.29 37.45
N ASP A 60 19.44 -34.30 37.92
CA ASP A 60 19.33 -33.83 39.30
C ASP A 60 18.08 -32.95 39.51
N ALA A 61 17.50 -33.04 40.70
CA ALA A 61 16.40 -32.16 41.09
C ALA A 61 16.87 -30.70 41.26
N VAL A 62 16.08 -29.75 40.77
CA VAL A 62 16.44 -28.32 40.79
C VAL A 62 15.72 -27.58 41.92
N HIS A 63 16.46 -26.88 42.77
CA HIS A 63 15.88 -25.99 43.77
C HIS A 63 15.59 -24.57 43.22
N LYS A 64 14.62 -23.88 43.84
CA LYS A 64 14.12 -22.56 43.40
C LYS A 64 15.21 -21.49 43.24
N LYS A 65 16.21 -21.47 44.11
CA LYS A 65 17.34 -20.52 44.02
C LYS A 65 18.13 -20.70 42.71
N TYR A 66 18.48 -21.93 42.33
CA TYR A 66 19.20 -22.21 41.09
C TYR A 66 18.41 -21.71 39.88
N LEU A 67 17.12 -22.03 39.81
CA LEU A 67 16.25 -21.55 38.73
C LEU A 67 16.22 -20.01 38.63
N ARG A 68 16.11 -19.31 39.77
CA ARG A 68 16.15 -17.83 39.79
C ARG A 68 17.49 -17.29 39.31
N ASP A 69 18.59 -17.90 39.71
CA ASP A 69 19.93 -17.49 39.29
C ASP A 69 20.11 -17.68 37.77
N GLN A 70 19.61 -18.78 37.21
CA GLN A 70 19.57 -19.02 35.76
C GLN A 70 18.72 -17.95 35.04
N ILE A 71 17.50 -17.70 35.51
CA ILE A 71 16.60 -16.68 34.93
C ILE A 71 17.23 -15.29 34.97
N ASN A 72 17.86 -14.92 36.09
CA ASN A 72 18.55 -13.65 36.23
C ASN A 72 19.77 -13.55 35.31
N SER A 73 20.40 -14.67 34.95
CA SER A 73 21.51 -14.72 33.99
C SER A 73 21.04 -14.56 32.54
N ILE A 74 19.77 -14.84 32.25
CA ILE A 74 19.13 -14.58 30.95
C ILE A 74 18.87 -13.08 30.73
N LYS A 75 19.23 -12.21 31.70
CA LYS A 75 19.04 -10.75 31.64
C LYS A 75 19.43 -10.22 30.26
N VAL A 76 18.40 -9.78 29.54
CA VAL A 76 18.50 -9.19 28.21
C VAL A 76 19.60 -8.13 28.21
N ASN A 77 20.57 -8.28 27.31
CA ASN A 77 21.60 -7.28 27.12
C ASN A 77 20.96 -6.01 26.55
N LYS A 78 20.52 -5.13 27.46
CA LYS A 78 19.84 -3.88 27.17
C LYS A 78 20.66 -3.02 26.19
N ASN A 79 21.98 -3.01 26.37
CA ASN A 79 22.90 -2.27 25.52
C ASN A 79 22.85 -2.77 24.06
N HIS A 80 22.84 -4.09 23.86
CA HIS A 80 22.73 -4.68 22.51
C HIS A 80 21.42 -4.31 21.80
N LEU A 81 20.30 -4.25 22.55
CA LEU A 81 19.02 -3.80 22.01
C LEU A 81 19.02 -2.30 21.68
N GLU A 82 19.64 -1.48 22.53
CA GLU A 82 19.79 -0.04 22.30
C GLU A 82 20.63 0.25 21.05
N ASP A 83 21.70 -0.51 20.81
CA ASP A 83 22.53 -0.42 19.60
C ASP A 83 21.73 -0.78 18.34
N LYS A 84 20.98 -1.89 18.38
CA LYS A 84 20.10 -2.30 17.27
C LYS A 84 19.04 -1.24 16.98
N MET A 85 18.40 -0.69 18.01
CA MET A 85 17.41 0.38 17.88
C MET A 85 18.03 1.64 17.27
N SER A 86 19.26 1.99 17.66
CA SER A 86 19.98 3.15 17.13
C SER A 86 20.31 2.99 15.64
N ASN A 87 20.70 1.77 15.23
CA ASN A 87 20.92 1.46 13.82
C ASN A 87 19.64 1.59 12.98
N VAL A 88 18.52 1.09 13.50
CA VAL A 88 17.20 1.22 12.86
C VAL A 88 16.79 2.70 12.72
N LYS A 89 16.94 3.50 13.78
CA LYS A 89 16.69 4.95 13.74
C LYS A 89 17.56 5.64 12.69
N ARG A 90 18.85 5.31 12.62
CA ARG A 90 19.79 5.86 11.63
C ARG A 90 19.38 5.47 10.20
N PHE A 91 18.90 4.25 9.99
CA PHE A 91 18.38 3.80 8.71
C PHE A 91 17.19 4.64 8.26
N PHE A 92 16.14 4.76 9.08
CA PHE A 92 14.96 5.56 8.72
C PHE A 92 15.30 7.04 8.50
N LYS A 93 16.19 7.61 9.31
CA LYS A 93 16.67 8.99 9.10
C LYS A 93 17.36 9.16 7.74
N ARG A 94 18.17 8.17 7.33
CA ARG A 94 18.76 8.15 5.97
C ARG A 94 17.71 8.03 4.88
N GLN A 95 16.69 7.19 5.05
CA GLN A 95 15.61 7.06 4.06
C GLN A 95 14.84 8.37 3.88
N LEU A 96 14.50 9.05 4.98
CA LEU A 96 13.79 10.33 4.96
C LEU A 96 14.65 11.48 4.41
N ASN A 97 15.94 11.48 4.73
CA ASN A 97 16.89 12.50 4.24
C ASN A 97 17.36 12.22 2.80
N ASN A 98 17.22 10.99 2.30
CA ASN A 98 17.42 10.66 0.89
C ASN A 98 16.20 11.06 0.04
N LYS A 99 15.63 12.23 0.32
CA LYS A 99 14.52 12.84 -0.41
C LYS A 99 14.99 13.41 -1.76
N ASN A 100 15.80 12.63 -2.48
CA ASN A 100 16.33 12.90 -3.81
C ASN A 100 15.74 11.95 -4.87
N PHE A 101 14.49 11.50 -4.74
CA PHE A 101 13.91 10.63 -5.77
C PHE A 101 12.42 10.84 -6.05
N ILE A 102 11.98 12.08 -6.02
CA ILE A 102 11.42 12.64 -7.25
C ILE A 102 12.32 13.85 -7.47
N ASN A 103 13.08 13.86 -8.55
CA ASN A 103 13.84 15.03 -8.93
C ASN A 103 12.79 16.07 -9.36
N ASP A 104 12.12 16.70 -8.39
CA ASP A 104 11.10 17.72 -8.61
C ASP A 104 11.63 18.78 -9.57
N THR A 105 12.95 19.03 -9.52
CA THR A 105 13.64 19.91 -10.45
C THR A 105 13.59 19.43 -11.91
N LYS A 106 13.78 18.13 -12.16
CA LYS A 106 13.68 17.55 -13.51
C LYS A 106 12.23 17.52 -14.02
N LEU A 107 11.28 17.14 -13.16
CA LEU A 107 9.86 17.15 -13.49
C LEU A 107 9.37 18.59 -13.79
N GLN A 108 9.78 19.55 -12.96
CA GLN A 108 9.48 20.97 -13.19
C GLN A 108 10.10 21.49 -14.50
N GLN A 109 11.30 21.05 -14.85
CA GLN A 109 11.96 21.44 -16.09
C GLN A 109 11.26 20.86 -17.33
N GLU A 110 10.84 19.59 -17.27
CA GLU A 110 10.05 18.93 -18.32
C GLU A 110 8.67 19.60 -18.49
N VAL A 111 7.97 19.87 -17.39
CA VAL A 111 6.68 20.59 -17.41
C VAL A 111 6.83 22.00 -18.00
N LYS A 112 7.88 22.74 -17.62
CA LYS A 112 8.16 24.07 -18.19
C LYS A 112 8.45 24.00 -19.69
N GLY A 113 9.17 22.97 -20.14
CA GLY A 113 9.44 22.71 -21.55
C GLY A 113 8.16 22.45 -22.35
N LEU A 114 7.25 21.60 -21.82
CA LEU A 114 5.96 21.30 -22.43
C LEU A 114 5.06 22.54 -22.53
N ILE A 115 4.98 23.34 -21.46
CA ILE A 115 4.20 24.60 -21.47
C ILE A 115 4.72 25.53 -22.57
N SER A 116 6.04 25.72 -22.66
CA SER A 116 6.64 26.58 -23.69
C SER A 116 6.37 26.06 -25.11
N PHE A 117 6.44 24.74 -25.32
CA PHE A 117 6.11 24.11 -26.60
C PHE A 117 4.64 24.35 -26.99
N ILE A 118 3.70 24.08 -26.07
CA ILE A 118 2.26 24.26 -26.32
C ILE A 118 1.94 25.73 -26.62
N GLN A 119 2.53 26.68 -25.87
CA GLN A 119 2.34 28.11 -26.13
C GLN A 119 2.80 28.51 -27.53
N LYS A 120 3.94 27.98 -27.99
CA LYS A 120 4.47 28.25 -29.33
C LYS A 120 3.55 27.69 -30.43
N GLU A 121 3.05 26.46 -30.25
CA GLU A 121 2.10 25.85 -31.18
C GLU A 121 0.76 26.60 -31.24
N LEU A 122 0.22 27.03 -30.09
CA LEU A 122 -1.01 27.84 -30.05
C LEU A 122 -0.84 29.19 -30.75
N VAL A 123 0.30 29.87 -30.55
CA VAL A 123 0.62 31.12 -31.25
C VAL A 123 0.71 30.88 -32.76
N ASN A 124 1.30 29.76 -33.20
CA ASN A 124 1.38 29.41 -34.61
C ASN A 124 0.00 29.14 -35.23
N VAL A 125 -0.92 28.51 -34.50
CA VAL A 125 -2.31 28.28 -34.95
C VAL A 125 -3.10 29.58 -35.00
N ALA A 126 -2.98 30.43 -33.98
CA ALA A 126 -3.68 31.72 -33.94
C ALA A 126 -3.15 32.74 -34.97
N ASN A 127 -1.84 32.69 -35.29
CA ASN A 127 -1.19 33.65 -36.21
C ASN A 127 -1.09 33.19 -37.67
N LYS A 128 -1.32 31.91 -38.00
CA LYS A 128 -1.18 31.44 -39.38
C LYS A 128 -2.40 31.83 -40.22
N THR A 129 -2.32 33.02 -40.79
CA THR A 129 -2.76 33.32 -42.15
C THR A 129 -4.28 33.31 -42.44
N GLU A 130 -5.05 32.34 -41.99
CA GLU A 130 -6.50 32.26 -42.23
C GLU A 130 -7.26 33.34 -41.46
N LEU A 131 -6.96 33.53 -40.17
CA LEU A 131 -7.59 34.60 -39.37
C LEU A 131 -7.20 35.99 -39.89
N GLN A 132 -5.94 36.18 -40.27
CA GLN A 132 -5.46 37.45 -40.84
C GLN A 132 -6.06 37.72 -42.23
N ASN A 133 -6.23 36.69 -43.06
CA ASN A 133 -6.94 36.80 -44.34
C ASN A 133 -8.42 37.12 -44.11
N LEU A 134 -9.08 36.48 -43.16
CA LEU A 134 -10.47 36.78 -42.79
C LEU A 134 -10.63 38.22 -42.28
N ILE A 135 -9.73 38.69 -41.42
CA ILE A 135 -9.73 40.07 -40.93
C ILE A 135 -9.54 41.07 -42.10
N SER A 136 -8.62 40.79 -43.02
CA SER A 136 -8.41 41.62 -44.21
C SER A 136 -9.63 41.64 -45.14
N LEU A 137 -10.32 40.51 -45.29
CA LEU A 137 -11.55 40.41 -46.08
C LEU A 137 -12.71 41.16 -45.41
N ILE A 138 -12.86 41.07 -44.09
CA ILE A 138 -13.87 41.82 -43.31
C ILE A 138 -13.67 43.32 -43.51
N SER A 139 -12.44 43.82 -43.35
CA SER A 139 -12.13 45.25 -43.53
C SER A 139 -12.46 45.76 -44.94
N LYS A 140 -12.19 44.96 -45.98
CA LYS A 140 -12.55 45.33 -47.36
C LYS A 140 -14.07 45.39 -47.59
N LEU A 141 -14.83 44.54 -46.90
CA LEU A 141 -16.29 44.54 -46.97
C LEU A 141 -16.86 45.80 -46.28
N GLU A 142 -16.30 46.16 -45.12
CA GLU A 142 -16.69 47.37 -44.37
C GLU A 142 -16.51 48.65 -45.20
N ASP A 143 -15.38 48.80 -45.89
CA ASP A 143 -15.11 49.96 -46.76
C ASP A 143 -16.14 50.10 -47.89
N LYS A 144 -16.55 48.97 -48.49
CA LYS A 144 -17.55 48.98 -49.56
C LYS A 144 -18.94 49.30 -49.05
N ILE A 145 -19.32 48.76 -47.89
CA ILE A 145 -20.59 49.08 -47.24
C ILE A 145 -20.63 50.57 -46.90
N ALA A 146 -19.54 51.13 -46.37
CA ALA A 146 -19.44 52.56 -46.07
C ALA A 146 -19.61 53.43 -47.32
N LYS A 147 -18.96 53.05 -48.43
CA LYS A 147 -19.11 53.74 -49.72
C LYS A 147 -20.54 53.71 -50.23
N GLN A 148 -21.19 52.54 -50.20
CA GLN A 148 -22.57 52.39 -50.67
C GLN A 148 -23.57 53.16 -49.81
N LYS A 149 -23.36 53.21 -48.48
CA LYS A 149 -24.17 54.06 -47.60
C LYS A 149 -24.07 55.53 -47.99
N LEU A 150 -22.88 56.00 -48.37
CA LEU A 150 -22.65 57.37 -48.81
C LEU A 150 -23.33 57.63 -50.16
N ASP A 151 -23.20 56.72 -51.12
CA ASP A 151 -23.87 56.81 -52.43
C ASP A 151 -25.40 56.87 -52.27
N ILE A 152 -25.98 56.06 -51.36
CA ILE A 152 -27.42 56.07 -51.05
C ILE A 152 -27.83 57.38 -50.37
N GLN A 153 -27.06 57.87 -49.39
CA GLN A 153 -27.35 59.14 -48.71
C GLN A 153 -27.36 60.29 -49.71
N HIS A 154 -26.39 60.33 -50.62
CA HIS A 154 -26.32 61.34 -51.67
C HIS A 154 -27.54 61.27 -52.61
N LEU A 155 -28.07 60.08 -52.91
CA LEU A 155 -29.30 59.96 -53.70
C LEU A 155 -30.51 60.51 -52.94
N ILE A 156 -30.65 60.16 -51.66
CA ILE A 156 -31.73 60.67 -50.79
C ILE A 156 -31.68 62.20 -50.68
N ASP A 157 -30.49 62.77 -50.51
CA ASP A 157 -30.30 64.23 -50.36
C ASP A 157 -30.64 65.01 -51.64
N ASN A 158 -30.67 64.35 -52.81
CA ASN A 158 -30.95 64.96 -54.11
C ASN A 158 -32.38 64.69 -54.63
N ILE A 159 -33.25 64.06 -53.84
CA ILE A 159 -34.66 63.86 -54.23
C ILE A 159 -35.38 65.23 -54.21
N SER A 160 -35.79 65.71 -55.38
CA SER A 160 -36.90 66.67 -55.50
C SER A 160 -38.23 65.92 -55.53
N ASP A 161 -39.34 66.54 -55.09
CA ASP A 161 -40.67 65.94 -54.88
C ASP A 161 -41.37 65.29 -56.11
N GLU A 162 -40.67 65.00 -57.23
CA GLU A 162 -41.27 64.53 -58.49
C GLU A 162 -40.74 63.17 -58.98
N ASP A 163 -41.69 62.24 -59.16
CA ASP A 163 -41.71 60.91 -59.81
C ASP A 163 -40.96 59.71 -59.19
N GLU A 164 -41.70 59.02 -58.30
CA GLU A 164 -41.43 57.74 -57.62
C GLU A 164 -40.92 56.60 -58.54
N ASP A 165 -41.37 56.56 -59.80
CA ASP A 165 -40.98 55.53 -60.78
C ASP A 165 -39.48 55.60 -61.16
N THR A 166 -38.91 56.82 -61.22
CA THR A 166 -37.49 57.01 -61.56
C THR A 166 -36.61 56.56 -60.39
N PHE A 167 -37.01 56.91 -59.17
CA PHE A 167 -36.33 56.50 -57.94
C PHE A 167 -36.35 54.98 -57.77
N GLN A 168 -37.50 54.34 -57.97
CA GLN A 168 -37.61 52.88 -57.87
C GLN A 168 -36.73 52.15 -58.89
N ARG A 169 -36.58 52.71 -60.10
CA ARG A 169 -35.71 52.15 -61.14
C ARG A 169 -34.23 52.23 -60.76
N GLU A 170 -33.79 53.35 -60.21
CA GLU A 170 -32.39 53.54 -59.78
C GLU A 170 -32.05 52.70 -58.54
N LEU A 171 -33.00 52.58 -57.60
CA LEU A 171 -32.86 51.72 -56.42
C LEU A 171 -32.69 50.25 -56.82
N ASN A 172 -33.54 49.74 -57.72
CA ASN A 172 -33.46 48.38 -58.22
C ASN A 172 -32.15 48.11 -58.98
N ALA A 173 -31.62 49.10 -59.71
CA ALA A 173 -30.34 49.00 -60.41
C ALA A 173 -29.16 48.90 -59.43
N LEU A 174 -29.20 49.67 -58.34
CA LEU A 174 -28.19 49.61 -57.27
C LEU A 174 -28.24 48.29 -56.51
N GLU A 175 -29.43 47.83 -56.15
CA GLU A 175 -29.61 46.54 -55.47
C GLU A 175 -29.09 45.39 -56.33
N THR A 176 -29.39 45.41 -57.63
CA THR A 176 -28.89 44.41 -58.58
C THR A 176 -27.37 44.45 -58.69
N LYS A 177 -26.78 45.64 -58.77
CA LYS A 177 -25.33 45.82 -58.87
C LYS A 177 -24.61 45.35 -57.60
N LEU A 178 -25.12 45.75 -56.43
CA LEU A 178 -24.64 45.31 -55.12
C LEU A 178 -24.66 43.78 -55.01
N ASN A 179 -25.78 43.15 -55.34
CA ASN A 179 -25.92 41.70 -55.28
C ASN A 179 -24.94 41.00 -56.23
N SER A 180 -24.74 41.52 -57.43
CA SER A 180 -23.79 40.94 -58.39
C SER A 180 -22.34 41.03 -57.93
N GLU A 181 -21.93 42.15 -57.33
CA GLU A 181 -20.56 42.35 -56.83
C GLU A 181 -20.29 41.51 -55.59
N LEU A 182 -21.24 41.42 -54.66
CA LEU A 182 -21.13 40.56 -53.48
C LEU A 182 -21.01 39.08 -53.85
N GLN A 183 -21.83 38.60 -54.79
CA GLN A 183 -21.75 37.20 -55.25
C GLN A 183 -20.42 36.88 -55.92
N LYS A 184 -19.87 37.83 -56.70
CA LYS A 184 -18.57 37.66 -57.36
C LYS A 184 -17.43 37.56 -56.34
N GLU A 185 -17.45 38.39 -55.30
CA GLU A 185 -16.42 38.30 -54.25
C GLU A 185 -16.58 37.06 -53.36
N LEU A 186 -17.81 36.68 -53.00
CA LEU A 186 -18.04 35.42 -52.27
C LEU A 186 -17.50 34.22 -53.04
N THR A 187 -17.63 34.21 -54.36
CA THR A 187 -17.08 33.16 -55.22
C THR A 187 -15.54 33.16 -55.22
N ASN A 188 -14.92 34.34 -55.29
CA ASN A 188 -13.47 34.49 -55.23
C ASN A 188 -12.90 34.04 -53.86
N ILE A 189 -13.57 34.41 -52.76
CA ILE A 189 -13.19 34.00 -51.40
C ILE A 189 -13.30 32.48 -51.25
N LYS A 190 -14.39 31.86 -51.72
CA LYS A 190 -14.54 30.40 -51.69
C LYS A 190 -13.43 29.69 -52.46
N GLN A 191 -13.04 30.19 -53.64
CA GLN A 191 -11.92 29.63 -54.42
C GLN A 191 -10.57 29.77 -53.71
N GLN A 192 -10.30 30.91 -53.05
CA GLN A 192 -9.05 31.11 -52.31
C GLN A 192 -8.93 30.21 -51.09
N ILE A 193 -10.06 29.83 -50.48
CA ILE A 193 -10.11 28.87 -49.37
C ILE A 193 -9.99 27.43 -49.88
N GLN A 194 -10.64 27.07 -50.99
CA GLN A 194 -10.64 25.70 -51.53
C GLN A 194 -9.34 25.29 -52.24
N ASN A 195 -8.55 26.25 -52.73
CA ASN A 195 -7.30 26.00 -53.45
C ASN A 195 -6.04 26.01 -52.53
N ARG A 196 -6.22 25.82 -51.22
CA ARG A 196 -5.14 25.64 -50.22
C ARG A 196 -5.24 24.26 -49.58
#